data_AF-A0A8S4SL89-F1
#
_entry.id   AF-A0A8S4SL89-F1
#
_cell.length_a   1.000
_cell.length_b   1.000
_cell.length_c   1.000
_cell.angle_alpha   90.00
_cell.angle_beta   90.00
_cell.angle_gamma   90.00
#
_symmetry.space_group_name_H-M   'P 1'
#
loop_
_entity.id
_entity.type
_entity.pdbx_description
1 polymer ?
#
loop_
_entity_poly.entity_id
_entity_poly.type
_entity_poly.pdbx_seq_one_letter_code
_entity_poly.pdbx_strand_id
1 'polypeptide(L)'
;MSRICDPAGHKYIPVEVKELDIYTGIYEILSAIRPDWPQANIKFKVFTDGITNKLVACQLDSANNSENNTNIVLVRIYGNKTDLLIDRDAEVRNITVLNKAGLAPKIYGVFKNGLSYEYYPGVTLNTDTVTDAKISRLVAQQMARMHKIQLGDEIPKEPMVWDKIEQFLSLIPEKFTDACKHASRYPSKDFQINWIRIYLAEYLDNPSPSQTQIEDIYKDVQRLSLASNFKWGIWSLVQFELSDIDFDFGRYAEMRLNRYFEEKNAIYKELL
;
A
#
# COMPACT_ATOMS: atom_id res chain seq x y z
N MET A 1 -16.08 32.94 -7.17
CA MET A 1 -14.90 32.66 -6.30
C MET A 1 -14.75 31.16 -6.21
N SER A 2 -13.96 30.59 -7.13
CA SER A 2 -13.82 29.14 -7.30
C SER A 2 -13.11 28.53 -6.09
N ARG A 3 -13.81 27.65 -5.38
CA ARG A 3 -13.16 26.74 -4.44
C ARG A 3 -12.35 25.78 -5.28
N ILE A 4 -11.04 25.90 -5.19
CA ILE A 4 -10.07 25.05 -5.86
C ILE A 4 -10.27 23.63 -5.30
N CYS A 5 -11.04 22.82 -6.02
CA CYS A 5 -11.14 21.39 -5.79
C CYS A 5 -10.01 20.72 -6.58
N ASP A 6 -9.35 19.76 -5.95
CA ASP A 6 -8.49 18.80 -6.66
C ASP A 6 -9.31 18.06 -7.74
N PRO A 7 -8.75 17.57 -8.86
CA PRO A 7 -9.44 16.78 -9.89
C PRO A 7 -10.40 15.70 -9.37
N ALA A 8 -10.18 15.13 -8.19
CA ALA A 8 -11.09 14.16 -7.56
C ALA A 8 -12.23 14.77 -6.72
N GLY A 9 -12.35 16.10 -6.66
CA GLY A 9 -13.40 16.83 -5.93
C GLY A 9 -13.08 17.11 -4.46
N HIS A 10 -11.89 16.73 -3.98
CA HIS A 10 -11.49 16.93 -2.59
C HIS A 10 -11.14 18.38 -2.29
N LYS A 11 -11.24 18.75 -1.02
CA LYS A 11 -10.78 20.06 -0.53
C LYS A 11 -9.28 20.16 -0.71
N TYR A 12 -8.83 21.01 -1.63
CA TYR A 12 -7.42 21.35 -1.78
C TYR A 12 -7.03 22.41 -0.75
N ILE A 13 -5.93 22.17 -0.05
CA ILE A 13 -5.38 23.05 0.98
C ILE A 13 -4.00 23.48 0.47
N PRO A 14 -3.78 24.77 0.13
CA PRO A 14 -2.56 25.24 -0.52
C PRO A 14 -1.35 25.36 0.44
N VAL A 15 -1.19 24.37 1.32
CA VAL A 15 -0.15 24.27 2.35
C VAL A 15 0.91 23.27 1.91
N GLU A 16 2.15 23.60 2.20
CA GLU A 16 3.30 22.71 2.04
C GLU A 16 3.92 22.46 3.41
N VAL A 17 3.92 21.20 3.84
CA VAL A 17 4.43 20.83 5.16
C VAL A 17 5.94 20.71 5.09
N LYS A 18 6.66 21.54 5.86
CA LYS A 18 8.13 21.58 5.87
C LYS A 18 8.68 20.47 6.74
N GLU A 19 9.78 19.84 6.33
CA GLU A 19 10.38 18.72 7.08
C GLU A 19 10.89 19.11 8.47
N LEU A 20 11.42 20.32 8.62
CA LEU A 20 11.97 20.85 9.88
C LEU A 20 10.88 21.34 10.84
N ASP A 21 9.66 21.57 10.34
CA ASP A 21 8.53 22.01 11.14
C ASP A 21 7.23 21.47 10.53
N ILE A 22 6.95 20.21 10.84
CA ILE A 22 5.74 19.54 10.37
C ILE A 22 4.48 20.06 11.07
N TYR A 23 4.61 20.55 12.31
CA TYR A 23 3.46 20.88 13.15
C TYR A 23 2.73 22.13 12.68
N THR A 24 3.46 23.18 12.28
CA THR A 24 2.83 24.40 11.75
C THR A 24 1.99 24.09 10.52
N GLY A 25 2.54 23.34 9.56
CA GLY A 25 1.79 22.93 8.36
C GLY A 25 0.58 22.04 8.69
N ILE A 26 0.74 21.11 9.64
CA ILE A 26 -0.38 20.26 10.09
C ILE A 26 -1.49 21.09 10.75
N TYR A 27 -1.17 22.12 11.54
CA TYR A 27 -2.19 22.98 12.14
C TYR A 27 -2.97 23.78 11.09
N GLU A 28 -2.31 24.29 10.05
CA GLU A 28 -3.00 24.96 8.94
C GLU A 28 -3.94 24.00 8.20
N ILE A 29 -3.50 22.75 7.99
CA ILE A 29 -4.34 21.69 7.40
C ILE A 29 -5.55 21.39 8.30
N LEU A 30 -5.34 21.18 9.60
CA LEU A 30 -6.40 20.90 10.58
C LEU A 30 -7.40 22.04 10.67
N SER A 31 -6.94 23.30 10.68
CA SER A 31 -7.81 24.48 10.69
C SER A 31 -8.74 24.52 9.47
N ALA A 32 -8.29 23.99 8.33
CA ALA A 32 -9.12 23.86 7.14
C ALA A 32 -10.13 22.70 7.23
N ILE A 33 -9.74 21.52 7.72
CA ILE A 33 -10.61 20.32 7.69
C ILE A 33 -11.45 20.10 8.96
N ARG A 34 -11.05 20.72 10.07
CA ARG A 34 -11.65 20.65 11.41
C ARG A 34 -11.53 22.02 12.10
N PRO A 35 -12.22 23.06 11.61
CA PRO A 35 -12.12 24.43 12.16
C PRO A 35 -12.55 24.51 13.63
N ASP A 36 -13.37 23.57 14.10
CA ASP A 36 -13.87 23.53 15.48
C ASP A 36 -12.89 22.90 16.48
N TRP A 37 -11.72 22.43 16.03
CA TRP A 37 -10.73 21.81 16.92
C TRP A 37 -9.83 22.86 17.56
N PRO A 38 -9.90 23.09 18.89
CA PRO A 38 -9.01 24.03 19.57
C PRO A 38 -7.57 23.50 19.54
N GLN A 39 -6.67 24.33 19.01
CA GLN A 39 -5.25 23.98 18.81
C GLN A 39 -4.58 23.43 20.07
N ALA A 40 -4.88 24.02 21.24
CA ALA A 40 -4.29 23.65 22.52
C ALA A 40 -4.64 22.22 22.98
N ASN A 41 -5.68 21.62 22.41
CA ASN A 41 -6.15 20.28 22.79
C ASN A 41 -5.76 19.23 21.74
N ILE A 42 -4.94 19.57 20.74
CA ILE A 42 -4.53 18.62 19.71
C ILE A 42 -3.25 17.92 20.15
N LYS A 43 -3.31 16.59 20.26
CA LYS A 43 -2.17 15.73 20.52
C LYS A 43 -1.69 15.11 19.22
N PHE A 44 -0.37 15.08 19.03
CA PHE A 44 0.27 14.48 17.87
C PHE A 44 0.97 13.17 18.22
N LYS A 45 0.86 12.19 17.32
CA LYS A 45 1.66 10.97 17.34
C LYS A 45 2.28 10.75 15.97
N VAL A 46 3.61 10.83 15.89
CA VAL A 46 4.36 10.54 14.66
C VAL A 46 4.59 9.03 14.57
N PHE A 47 4.32 8.44 13.40
CA PHE A 47 4.65 7.06 13.09
C PHE A 47 5.94 7.03 12.27
N THR A 48 6.90 6.22 12.73
CA THR A 48 8.24 6.09 12.12
C THR A 48 8.39 4.82 11.27
N ASP A 49 7.37 3.97 11.20
CA ASP A 49 7.45 2.63 10.59
C ASP A 49 7.35 2.64 9.05
N GLY A 50 7.19 3.82 8.44
CA GLY A 50 7.02 3.97 7.00
C GLY A 50 8.34 4.30 6.30
N ILE A 51 8.67 3.53 5.25
CA ILE A 51 9.87 3.76 4.44
C ILE A 51 9.70 5.05 3.60
N THR A 52 8.57 5.24 2.94
CA THR A 52 8.45 6.25 1.86
C THR A 52 7.80 7.57 2.29
N ASN A 53 7.11 7.63 3.45
CA ASN A 53 6.27 8.78 3.83
C ASN A 53 6.28 9.00 5.34
N LYS A 54 6.18 10.26 5.78
CA LYS A 54 5.97 10.59 7.20
C LYS A 54 4.46 10.58 7.49
N LEU A 55 4.05 9.86 8.53
CA LEU A 55 2.64 9.76 8.93
C LEU A 55 2.47 10.32 10.35
N VAL A 56 1.50 11.21 10.54
CA VAL A 56 1.19 11.83 11.83
C VAL A 56 -0.29 11.66 12.14
N ALA A 57 -0.61 11.06 13.29
CA ALA A 57 -1.95 11.11 13.86
C ALA A 57 -2.14 12.40 14.67
N CYS A 58 -3.25 13.08 14.39
CA CYS A 58 -3.71 14.28 15.09
C CYS A 58 -4.98 13.93 15.83
N GLN A 59 -4.95 13.97 17.16
CA GLN A 59 -6.06 13.57 18.01
C GLN A 59 -6.55 14.75 18.85
N LEU A 60 -7.85 15.00 18.86
CA LEU A 60 -8.47 15.97 19.76
C LEU A 60 -8.64 15.37 21.17
N ASP A 61 -8.04 16.00 22.16
CA ASP A 61 -8.18 15.70 23.59
C ASP A 61 -9.50 16.30 24.10
N SER A 62 -10.56 15.49 24.10
CA SER A 62 -11.86 15.87 24.65
C SER A 62 -12.08 15.18 26.00
N ALA A 63 -12.50 15.95 27.01
CA ALA A 63 -12.83 15.43 28.34
C ALA A 63 -14.02 14.45 28.33
N ASN A 64 -14.82 14.43 27.26
CA ASN A 64 -15.87 13.45 27.04
C ASN A 64 -15.29 12.32 26.17
N ASN A 65 -14.88 11.23 26.81
CA ASN A 65 -14.49 9.95 26.18
C ASN A 65 -15.69 9.30 25.46
N SER A 66 -16.25 9.95 24.45
CA SER A 66 -17.09 9.25 23.48
C SER A 66 -16.15 8.49 22.55
N GLU A 67 -16.32 7.17 22.46
CA GLU A 67 -15.61 6.20 21.61
C GLU A 67 -15.73 6.46 20.09
N ASN A 68 -16.03 7.70 19.69
CA ASN A 68 -16.16 8.09 18.30
C ASN A 68 -14.78 8.44 17.74
N ASN A 69 -14.29 7.59 16.84
CA ASN A 69 -13.03 7.74 16.08
C ASN A 69 -12.97 8.99 15.18
N THR A 70 -14.01 9.84 15.20
CA THR A 70 -14.06 11.14 14.53
C THR A 70 -13.04 12.13 15.06
N ASN A 71 -12.47 11.85 16.24
CA ASN A 71 -11.51 12.71 16.94
C ASN A 71 -10.06 12.48 16.50
N ILE A 72 -9.81 11.61 15.51
CA ILE A 72 -8.46 11.34 14.99
C ILE A 72 -8.43 11.60 13.48
N VAL A 73 -7.42 12.34 13.04
CA VAL A 73 -7.09 12.56 11.63
C VAL A 73 -5.65 12.11 11.37
N LEU A 74 -5.44 11.34 10.30
CA LEU A 74 -4.11 11.03 9.81
C LEU A 74 -3.67 12.07 8.78
N VAL A 75 -2.45 12.57 8.93
CA VAL A 75 -1.76 13.41 7.92
C VAL A 75 -0.56 12.65 7.41
N ARG A 76 -0.57 12.35 6.10
CA ARG A 76 0.53 11.68 5.41
C ARG A 76 1.24 12.68 4.52
N ILE A 77 2.52 12.90 4.81
CA ILE A 77 3.42 13.79 4.10
C ILE A 77 4.31 12.92 3.20
N TYR A 78 4.35 13.25 1.92
CA TYR A 78 5.15 12.51 0.94
C TYR A 78 6.64 12.70 1.19
N GLY A 79 7.43 11.63 1.09
CA GLY A 79 8.88 11.70 1.23
C GLY A 79 9.56 12.28 -0.01
N ASN A 80 10.71 12.94 0.17
CA ASN A 80 11.51 13.51 -0.92
C ASN A 80 11.87 12.44 -1.98
N LYS A 81 11.83 12.82 -3.26
CA LYS A 81 12.16 11.99 -4.45
C LYS A 81 11.18 10.84 -4.80
N THR A 82 10.04 10.74 -4.14
CA THR A 82 9.09 9.63 -4.37
C THR A 82 8.11 9.87 -5.54
N ASP A 83 8.05 11.12 -6.02
CA ASP A 83 7.19 11.53 -7.15
C ASP A 83 7.70 11.04 -8.52
N LEU A 84 8.97 10.65 -8.62
CA LEU A 84 9.54 10.05 -9.82
C LEU A 84 8.90 8.68 -10.16
N LEU A 85 8.21 8.06 -9.20
CA LEU A 85 7.72 6.68 -9.30
C LEU A 85 6.20 6.55 -9.07
N ILE A 86 5.57 7.54 -8.44
CA ILE A 86 4.19 7.47 -7.95
C ILE A 86 3.35 8.61 -8.53
N ASP A 87 2.31 8.25 -9.29
CA ASP A 87 1.26 9.17 -9.72
C ASP A 87 0.35 9.48 -8.51
N ARG A 88 0.45 10.70 -7.98
CA ARG A 88 -0.31 11.16 -6.80
C ARG A 88 -1.77 11.36 -7.10
N ASP A 89 -2.09 11.81 -8.31
CA ASP A 89 -3.47 11.99 -8.72
C ASP A 89 -4.14 10.62 -8.84
N ALA A 90 -3.43 9.61 -9.36
CA ALA A 90 -3.90 8.22 -9.35
C ALA A 90 -4.10 7.68 -7.93
N GLU A 91 -3.19 7.99 -6.99
CA GLU A 91 -3.34 7.59 -5.59
C GLU A 91 -4.63 8.15 -4.98
N VAL A 92 -4.87 9.46 -5.10
CA VAL A 92 -6.07 10.12 -4.58
C VAL A 92 -7.34 9.59 -5.25
N ARG A 93 -7.33 9.43 -6.59
CA ARG A 93 -8.45 8.85 -7.34
C ARG A 93 -8.78 7.44 -6.85
N ASN A 94 -7.78 6.57 -6.72
CA ASN A 94 -7.98 5.18 -6.31
C ASN A 94 -8.55 5.08 -4.89
N ILE A 95 -8.00 5.84 -3.93
CA ILE A 95 -8.55 5.88 -2.56
C ILE A 95 -10.01 6.34 -2.58
N THR A 96 -10.35 7.33 -3.41
CA THR A 96 -11.71 7.85 -3.53
C THR A 96 -12.69 6.80 -4.07
N VAL A 97 -12.29 6.07 -5.10
CA VAL A 97 -13.10 5.00 -5.68
C VAL A 97 -13.29 3.86 -4.66
N LEU A 98 -12.23 3.44 -3.99
CA LEU A 98 -12.29 2.41 -2.95
C LEU A 98 -13.12 2.86 -1.74
N ASN A 99 -13.08 4.13 -1.35
CA ASN A 99 -13.87 4.66 -0.24
C ASN A 99 -15.38 4.63 -0.55
N LYS A 100 -15.78 4.93 -1.79
CA LYS A 100 -17.18 4.78 -2.24
C LYS A 100 -17.68 3.33 -2.11
N ALA A 101 -16.78 2.36 -2.24
CA ALA A 101 -17.06 0.94 -2.03
C ALA A 101 -16.87 0.47 -0.56
N GLY A 102 -16.51 1.37 0.36
CA GLY A 102 -16.26 1.04 1.77
C GLY A 102 -14.95 0.30 2.05
N LEU A 103 -13.98 0.33 1.11
CA LEU A 103 -12.72 -0.40 1.20
C LEU A 103 -11.48 0.47 1.50
N ALA A 104 -11.66 1.79 1.56
CA ALA A 104 -10.57 2.73 1.84
C ALA A 104 -11.05 3.87 2.75
N PRO A 105 -10.12 4.50 3.50
CA PRO A 105 -10.45 5.60 4.40
C PRO A 105 -10.96 6.82 3.64
N LYS A 106 -11.82 7.60 4.30
CA LYS A 106 -12.27 8.88 3.75
C LYS A 106 -11.12 9.88 3.71
N ILE A 107 -10.90 10.50 2.56
CA ILE A 107 -9.99 11.66 2.42
C ILE A 107 -10.70 12.90 2.96
N TYR A 108 -10.02 13.64 3.84
CA TYR A 108 -10.50 14.91 4.38
C TYR A 108 -9.98 16.12 3.60
N GLY A 109 -8.78 16.02 3.02
CA GLY A 109 -8.20 17.06 2.18
C GLY A 109 -6.85 16.66 1.61
N VAL A 110 -6.51 17.26 0.48
CA VAL A 110 -5.24 17.09 -0.23
C VAL A 110 -4.46 18.41 -0.15
N PHE A 111 -3.15 18.34 0.03
CA PHE A 111 -2.27 19.50 0.12
C PHE A 111 -1.02 19.30 -0.75
N LYS A 112 -0.16 20.32 -0.89
CA LYS A 112 0.90 20.35 -1.91
C LYS A 112 1.81 19.12 -1.90
N ASN A 113 2.11 18.59 -0.73
CA ASN A 113 3.01 17.46 -0.54
C ASN A 113 2.42 16.35 0.33
N GLY A 114 1.11 16.09 0.21
CA GLY A 114 0.47 14.99 0.93
C GLY A 114 -1.05 15.03 0.97
N LEU A 115 -1.62 14.17 1.83
CA LEU A 115 -3.06 14.10 2.05
C LEU A 115 -3.41 13.82 3.51
N SER A 116 -4.63 14.17 3.88
CA SER A 116 -5.22 13.90 5.19
C SER A 116 -6.43 12.99 5.05
N TYR A 117 -6.55 11.99 5.92
CA TYR A 117 -7.58 10.96 5.80
C TYR A 117 -7.97 10.36 7.15
N GLU A 118 -9.06 9.60 7.13
CA GLU A 118 -9.66 8.91 8.26
C GLU A 118 -8.71 7.90 8.92
N TYR A 119 -8.75 7.87 10.27
CA TYR A 119 -8.07 6.85 11.06
C TYR A 119 -8.97 5.63 11.24
N TYR A 120 -8.44 4.44 10.94
CA TYR A 120 -9.08 3.18 11.31
C TYR A 120 -8.47 2.62 12.59
N PRO A 121 -9.26 2.47 13.68
CA PRO A 121 -8.78 1.78 14.86
C PRO A 121 -8.57 0.31 14.53
N GLY A 122 -7.41 -0.22 14.92
CA GLY A 122 -7.09 -1.61 14.70
C GLY A 122 -5.64 -1.93 14.95
N VAL A 123 -5.32 -3.22 14.83
CA VAL A 123 -3.97 -3.75 14.91
C VAL A 123 -3.57 -4.18 13.51
N THR A 124 -2.39 -3.75 13.06
CA THR A 124 -1.83 -4.20 11.79
C THR A 124 -1.46 -5.68 11.86
N LEU A 125 -1.74 -6.41 10.78
CA LEU A 125 -1.29 -7.79 10.68
C LEU A 125 0.23 -7.83 10.56
N ASN A 126 0.84 -8.79 11.24
CA ASN A 126 2.25 -9.15 11.10
C ASN A 126 2.41 -10.46 10.29
N THR A 127 3.66 -10.87 10.08
CA THR A 127 4.01 -12.06 9.29
C THR A 127 3.39 -13.36 9.79
N ASP A 128 3.01 -13.42 11.06
CA ASP A 128 2.50 -14.65 11.68
C ASP A 128 0.97 -14.63 11.61
N THR A 129 0.36 -13.51 12.00
CA THR A 129 -1.10 -13.31 11.99
C THR A 129 -1.71 -13.34 10.59
N VAL A 130 -0.98 -12.93 9.54
CA VAL A 130 -1.49 -12.99 8.15
C VAL A 130 -1.70 -14.43 7.66
N THR A 131 -0.99 -15.39 8.26
CA THR A 131 -1.13 -16.83 7.95
C THR A 131 -2.16 -17.55 8.82
N ASP A 132 -2.74 -16.88 9.83
CA ASP A 132 -3.84 -17.46 10.60
C ASP A 132 -5.03 -17.76 9.69
N ALA A 133 -5.62 -18.95 9.81
CA ALA A 133 -6.64 -19.42 8.88
C ALA A 133 -7.90 -18.54 8.87
N LYS A 134 -8.27 -17.94 10.00
CA LYS A 134 -9.44 -17.06 10.09
C LYS A 134 -9.13 -15.71 9.48
N ILE A 135 -7.97 -15.12 9.81
CA ILE A 135 -7.53 -13.83 9.28
C ILE A 135 -7.31 -13.93 7.77
N SER A 136 -6.60 -14.95 7.31
CA SER A 136 -6.27 -15.13 5.90
C SER A 136 -7.51 -15.32 5.02
N ARG A 137 -8.55 -16.01 5.55
CA ARG A 137 -9.87 -16.07 4.92
C ARG A 137 -10.48 -14.68 4.73
N LEU A 138 -10.45 -13.83 5.77
CA LEU A 138 -10.98 -12.46 5.67
C LEU A 138 -10.17 -11.65 4.65
N VAL A 139 -8.85 -11.79 4.61
CA VAL A 139 -7.99 -11.15 3.60
C VAL A 139 -8.38 -11.56 2.18
N ALA A 140 -8.62 -12.86 1.94
CA ALA A 140 -9.07 -13.35 0.64
C ALA A 140 -10.39 -12.70 0.19
N GLN A 141 -11.36 -12.61 1.10
CA GLN A 141 -12.66 -12.01 0.81
C GLN A 141 -12.55 -10.51 0.54
N GLN A 142 -11.76 -9.78 1.33
CA GLN A 142 -11.55 -8.35 1.11
C GLN A 142 -10.83 -8.07 -0.22
N MET A 143 -9.83 -8.88 -0.56
CA MET A 143 -9.13 -8.77 -1.85
C MET A 143 -10.07 -9.06 -3.02
N ALA A 144 -10.93 -10.08 -2.91
CA ALA A 144 -11.94 -10.38 -3.93
C ALA A 144 -12.93 -9.22 -4.12
N ARG A 145 -13.42 -8.62 -3.03
CA ARG A 145 -14.29 -7.44 -3.09
C ARG A 145 -13.60 -6.26 -3.76
N MET A 146 -12.34 -6.02 -3.43
CA MET A 146 -11.55 -4.97 -4.08
C MET A 146 -11.40 -5.21 -5.58
N HIS A 147 -11.12 -6.45 -6.01
CA HIS A 147 -10.96 -6.80 -7.42
C HIS A 147 -12.26 -6.78 -8.23
N LYS A 148 -13.43 -6.75 -7.58
CA LYS A 148 -14.73 -6.55 -8.26
C LYS A 148 -15.02 -5.10 -8.62
N ILE A 149 -14.27 -4.15 -8.05
CA ILE A 149 -14.54 -2.73 -8.26
C ILE A 149 -14.25 -2.37 -9.71
N GLN A 150 -15.27 -1.85 -10.39
CA GLN A 150 -15.15 -1.32 -11.73
C GLN A 150 -14.57 0.09 -11.65
N LEU A 151 -13.42 0.26 -12.28
CA LEU A 151 -12.81 1.57 -12.49
C LEU A 151 -13.55 2.30 -13.63
N GLY A 152 -13.58 3.63 -13.59
CA GLY A 152 -14.16 4.45 -14.66
C GLY A 152 -13.46 4.19 -16.00
N ASP A 153 -14.18 4.41 -17.11
CA ASP A 153 -13.66 4.15 -18.46
C ASP A 153 -12.49 5.05 -18.85
N GLU A 154 -12.32 6.16 -18.14
CA GLU A 154 -11.17 7.06 -18.25
C GLU A 154 -9.86 6.49 -17.69
N ILE A 155 -9.92 5.37 -16.96
CA ILE A 155 -8.74 4.76 -16.33
C ILE A 155 -8.19 3.66 -17.24
N PRO A 156 -6.89 3.71 -17.61
CA PRO A 156 -6.22 2.64 -18.34
C PRO A 156 -6.41 1.30 -17.62
N LYS A 157 -6.87 0.28 -18.36
CA LYS A 157 -7.14 -1.08 -17.84
C LYS A 157 -5.97 -2.03 -18.11
N GLU A 158 -4.87 -1.50 -18.64
CA GLU A 158 -3.67 -2.24 -18.98
C GLU A 158 -2.87 -2.66 -17.73
N PRO A 159 -2.27 -3.86 -17.72
CA PRO A 159 -1.44 -4.32 -16.62
C PRO A 159 -0.12 -3.55 -16.57
N MET A 160 0.13 -2.83 -15.49
CA MET A 160 1.32 -1.97 -15.30
C MET A 160 2.58 -2.69 -14.75
N VAL A 161 2.55 -4.02 -14.59
CA VAL A 161 3.63 -4.73 -13.89
C VAL A 161 4.97 -4.63 -14.64
N TRP A 162 4.95 -4.74 -15.96
CA TRP A 162 6.14 -4.71 -16.81
C TRP A 162 6.71 -3.31 -16.92
N ASP A 163 5.86 -2.32 -17.19
CA ASP A 163 6.25 -0.90 -17.22
C ASP A 163 6.92 -0.47 -15.90
N LYS A 164 6.39 -0.94 -14.76
CA LYS A 164 6.99 -0.66 -13.45
C LYS A 164 8.32 -1.37 -13.24
N ILE A 165 8.47 -2.61 -13.73
CA ILE A 165 9.75 -3.31 -13.68
C ILE A 165 10.78 -2.57 -14.55
N GLU A 166 10.44 -2.18 -15.77
CA GLU A 166 11.31 -1.42 -16.67
C GLU A 166 11.70 -0.07 -16.08
N GLN A 167 10.73 0.64 -15.49
CA GLN A 167 10.98 1.88 -14.76
C GLN A 167 12.02 1.66 -13.64
N PHE A 168 11.85 0.62 -12.82
CA PHE A 168 12.83 0.34 -11.77
C PHE A 168 14.20 -0.14 -12.30
N LEU A 169 14.22 -0.95 -13.37
CA LEU A 169 15.46 -1.39 -14.02
C LEU A 169 16.29 -0.18 -14.51
N SER A 170 15.63 0.85 -15.03
CA SER A 170 16.30 2.08 -15.49
C SER A 170 16.98 2.88 -14.37
N LEU A 171 16.63 2.60 -13.11
CA LEU A 171 17.16 3.28 -11.92
C LEU A 171 18.27 2.48 -11.22
N ILE A 172 18.60 1.28 -11.72
CA ILE A 172 19.64 0.41 -11.14
C ILE A 172 21.04 0.96 -11.45
N PRO A 173 21.89 1.22 -10.44
CA PRO A 173 23.30 1.56 -10.66
C PRO A 173 24.17 0.37 -11.14
N GLU A 174 25.30 0.66 -11.79
CA GLU A 174 26.10 -0.34 -12.54
C GLU A 174 26.85 -1.39 -11.68
N LYS A 175 26.93 -1.27 -10.35
CA LYS A 175 27.70 -2.19 -9.48
C LYS A 175 27.04 -2.42 -8.12
N PHE A 176 27.09 -3.65 -7.61
CA PHE A 176 26.58 -4.06 -6.29
C PHE A 176 27.56 -5.01 -5.58
N THR A 177 27.51 -5.10 -4.24
CA THR A 177 28.36 -6.00 -3.43
C THR A 177 27.56 -6.87 -2.45
N ASP A 178 27.83 -8.19 -2.56
CA ASP A 178 27.65 -9.38 -1.70
C ASP A 178 26.52 -9.53 -0.68
N ALA A 179 26.05 -10.78 -0.50
CA ALA A 179 24.98 -11.12 0.43
C ALA A 179 24.93 -12.62 0.88
N CYS A 180 24.09 -12.93 1.88
CA CYS A 180 23.95 -14.26 2.52
C CYS A 180 22.54 -14.58 3.12
N LYS A 181 22.22 -15.89 3.15
CA LYS A 181 20.90 -16.60 3.23
C LYS A 181 20.12 -16.60 4.56
N HIS A 182 18.80 -16.90 4.51
CA HIS A 182 17.97 -17.61 5.52
C HIS A 182 16.57 -18.09 5.01
N ALA A 183 15.86 -18.89 5.83
CA ALA A 183 14.76 -19.82 5.50
C ALA A 183 13.36 -19.22 5.18
N SER A 184 12.59 -19.96 4.38
CA SER A 184 11.32 -19.55 3.75
C SER A 184 10.11 -19.59 4.70
N ARG A 185 9.43 -18.44 4.87
CA ARG A 185 8.09 -18.31 5.48
C ARG A 185 6.95 -18.41 4.44
N TYR A 186 7.23 -18.97 3.26
CA TYR A 186 6.28 -19.02 2.16
C TYR A 186 5.13 -20.02 2.45
N PRO A 187 3.87 -19.67 2.18
CA PRO A 187 2.74 -20.55 2.49
C PRO A 187 2.80 -21.86 1.70
N SER A 188 2.36 -22.96 2.31
CA SER A 188 2.29 -24.26 1.65
C SER A 188 1.29 -24.26 0.48
N LYS A 189 1.44 -25.21 -0.44
CA LYS A 189 0.50 -25.36 -1.57
C LYS A 189 -0.95 -25.51 -1.10
N ASP A 190 -1.20 -26.34 -0.09
CA ASP A 190 -2.55 -26.56 0.45
C ASP A 190 -3.16 -25.27 1.01
N PHE A 191 -2.35 -24.46 1.71
CA PHE A 191 -2.77 -23.17 2.19
C PHE A 191 -3.16 -22.24 1.04
N GLN A 192 -2.30 -22.13 0.02
CA GLN A 192 -2.55 -21.30 -1.16
C GLN A 192 -3.81 -21.75 -1.91
N ILE A 193 -3.99 -23.05 -2.13
CA ILE A 193 -5.17 -23.62 -2.81
C ILE A 193 -6.44 -23.30 -2.02
N ASN A 194 -6.41 -23.43 -0.69
CA ASN A 194 -7.55 -23.08 0.14
C ASN A 194 -7.86 -21.57 0.10
N TRP A 195 -6.82 -20.73 0.10
CA TRP A 195 -6.97 -19.29 -0.03
C TRP A 195 -7.60 -18.90 -1.36
N ILE A 196 -7.12 -19.48 -2.47
CA ILE A 196 -7.65 -19.26 -3.83
C ILE A 196 -9.11 -19.70 -3.92
N ARG A 197 -9.48 -20.84 -3.32
CA ARG A 197 -10.88 -21.30 -3.26
C ARG A 197 -11.78 -20.27 -2.59
N ILE A 198 -11.37 -19.72 -1.45
CA ILE A 198 -12.13 -18.70 -0.71
C ILE A 198 -12.23 -17.42 -1.56
N TYR A 199 -11.10 -16.98 -2.13
CA TYR A 199 -11.05 -15.80 -2.99
C TYR A 199 -12.01 -15.94 -4.18
N LEU A 200 -11.93 -17.05 -4.92
CA LEU A 200 -12.77 -17.31 -6.09
C LEU A 200 -14.25 -17.42 -5.71
N ALA A 201 -14.56 -18.00 -4.55
CA ALA A 201 -15.93 -18.12 -4.11
C ALA A 201 -16.58 -16.75 -3.89
N GLU A 202 -15.85 -15.83 -3.26
CA GLU A 202 -16.29 -14.44 -3.09
C GLU A 202 -16.27 -13.69 -4.42
N TYR A 203 -15.23 -13.85 -5.24
CA TYR A 203 -15.04 -13.11 -6.49
C TYR A 203 -16.07 -13.47 -7.56
N LEU A 204 -16.46 -14.73 -7.66
CA LEU A 204 -17.42 -15.22 -8.66
C LEU A 204 -18.85 -15.28 -8.14
N ASP A 205 -19.10 -14.90 -6.88
CA ASP A 205 -20.37 -15.13 -6.18
C ASP A 205 -20.85 -16.60 -6.30
N ASN A 206 -19.90 -17.53 -6.28
CA ASN A 206 -20.12 -18.96 -6.41
C ASN A 206 -19.50 -19.71 -5.23
N PRO A 207 -20.28 -20.33 -4.32
CA PRO A 207 -19.74 -21.00 -3.14
C PRO A 207 -18.87 -22.24 -3.44
N SER A 208 -18.85 -22.72 -4.69
CA SER A 208 -18.09 -23.90 -5.11
C SER A 208 -17.42 -23.68 -6.47
N PRO A 209 -16.32 -22.90 -6.53
CA PRO A 209 -15.51 -22.79 -7.74
C PRO A 209 -14.95 -24.15 -8.14
N SER A 210 -14.83 -24.41 -9.44
CA SER A 210 -14.38 -25.71 -9.95
C SER A 210 -12.90 -25.95 -9.63
N GLN A 211 -12.51 -27.22 -9.55
CA GLN A 211 -11.11 -27.59 -9.30
C GLN A 211 -10.18 -27.03 -10.38
N THR A 212 -10.61 -27.03 -11.64
CA THR A 212 -9.88 -26.45 -12.76
C THR A 212 -9.66 -24.94 -12.58
N GLN A 213 -10.69 -24.17 -12.19
CA GLN A 213 -10.54 -22.74 -11.93
C GLN A 213 -9.53 -22.45 -10.81
N ILE A 214 -9.54 -23.26 -9.74
CA ILE A 214 -8.59 -23.12 -8.63
C ILE A 214 -7.16 -23.40 -9.08
N GLU A 215 -6.96 -24.46 -9.88
CA GLU A 215 -5.65 -24.86 -10.39
C GLU A 215 -5.06 -23.85 -11.38
N ASP A 216 -5.89 -23.30 -12.27
CA ASP A 216 -5.45 -22.29 -13.24
C ASP A 216 -5.00 -21.01 -12.53
N ILE A 217 -5.78 -20.52 -11.56
CA ILE A 217 -5.38 -19.36 -10.75
C ILE A 217 -4.13 -19.67 -9.92
N TYR A 218 -4.00 -20.88 -9.38
CA TYR A 218 -2.78 -21.27 -8.65
C TYR A 218 -1.53 -21.16 -9.53
N LYS A 219 -1.60 -21.64 -10.78
CA LYS A 219 -0.49 -21.54 -11.75
C LYS A 219 -0.16 -20.08 -12.04
N ASP A 220 -1.17 -19.24 -12.24
CA ASP A 220 -0.96 -17.80 -12.49
C ASP A 220 -0.35 -17.09 -11.28
N VAL A 221 -0.76 -17.44 -10.05
CA VAL A 221 -0.15 -16.93 -8.82
C VAL A 221 1.33 -17.35 -8.72
N GLN A 222 1.69 -18.60 -9.06
CA GLN A 222 3.10 -19.02 -9.07
C GLN A 222 3.91 -18.25 -10.13
N ARG A 223 3.33 -17.97 -11.29
CA ARG A 223 4.01 -17.16 -12.32
C ARG A 223 4.23 -15.72 -11.85
N LEU A 224 3.22 -15.11 -11.22
CA LEU A 224 3.29 -13.74 -10.72
C LEU A 224 4.17 -13.61 -9.46
N SER A 225 4.39 -14.69 -8.70
CA SER A 225 5.33 -14.69 -7.58
C SER A 225 6.77 -14.44 -8.07
N LEU A 226 7.14 -14.99 -9.23
CA LEU A 226 8.43 -14.70 -9.89
C LEU A 226 8.56 -13.22 -10.24
N ALA A 227 7.56 -12.65 -10.89
CA ALA A 227 7.55 -11.23 -11.24
C ALA A 227 7.63 -10.33 -10.00
N SER A 228 6.93 -10.70 -8.92
CA SER A 228 7.01 -10.01 -7.63
C SER A 228 8.42 -10.06 -7.05
N ASN A 229 9.03 -11.24 -6.98
CA ASN A 229 10.40 -11.43 -6.49
C ASN A 229 11.40 -10.61 -7.30
N PHE A 230 11.30 -10.63 -8.63
CA PHE A 230 12.16 -9.82 -9.47
C PHE A 230 11.95 -8.32 -9.23
N LYS A 231 10.70 -7.83 -9.32
CA LYS A 231 10.35 -6.41 -9.14
C LYS A 231 10.85 -5.85 -7.81
N TRP A 232 10.59 -6.54 -6.71
CA TRP A 232 10.97 -6.08 -5.38
C TRP A 232 12.46 -6.24 -5.09
N GLY A 233 13.13 -7.21 -5.71
CA GLY A 233 14.58 -7.31 -5.71
C GLY A 233 15.20 -6.08 -6.35
N ILE A 234 14.74 -5.72 -7.55
CA ILE A 234 15.18 -4.52 -8.27
C ILE A 234 14.88 -3.24 -7.48
N TRP A 235 13.64 -3.06 -6.99
CA TRP A 235 13.27 -1.90 -6.18
C TRP A 235 14.20 -1.73 -4.97
N SER A 236 14.56 -2.83 -4.32
CA SER A 236 15.44 -2.78 -3.15
C SER A 236 16.89 -2.43 -3.50
N LEU A 237 17.40 -2.87 -4.66
CA LEU A 237 18.71 -2.40 -5.17
C LEU A 237 18.72 -0.89 -5.40
N VAL A 238 17.64 -0.33 -5.95
CA VAL A 238 17.49 1.12 -6.13
C VAL A 238 17.48 1.84 -4.77
N GLN A 239 16.78 1.29 -3.77
CA GLN A 239 16.73 1.89 -2.44
C GLN A 239 18.05 1.77 -1.68
N PHE A 240 18.81 0.69 -1.85
CA PHE A 240 20.11 0.49 -1.20
C PHE A 240 21.07 1.67 -1.42
N GLU A 241 21.02 2.28 -2.60
CA GLU A 241 21.89 3.40 -2.97
C GLU A 241 21.26 4.77 -2.72
N LEU A 242 19.94 4.87 -2.74
CA LEU A 242 19.23 6.17 -2.73
C LEU A 242 18.54 6.51 -1.41
N SER A 243 18.41 5.56 -0.50
CA SER A 243 17.60 5.68 0.71
C SER A 243 18.45 5.93 1.96
N ASP A 244 18.06 6.92 2.77
CA ASP A 244 18.68 7.22 4.07
C ASP A 244 18.04 6.43 5.24
N ILE A 245 17.24 5.41 4.94
CA ILE A 245 16.44 4.68 5.93
C ILE A 245 17.26 3.55 6.51
N ASP A 246 17.15 3.36 7.84
CA ASP A 246 17.76 2.26 8.58
C ASP A 246 17.05 0.92 8.28
N PHE A 247 17.31 0.39 7.09
CA PHE A 247 16.83 -0.89 6.60
C PHE A 247 17.87 -1.54 5.68
N ASP A 248 18.08 -2.84 5.81
CA ASP A 248 19.06 -3.59 5.00
C ASP A 248 18.50 -3.91 3.60
N PHE A 249 18.46 -2.89 2.75
CA PHE A 249 17.98 -3.00 1.38
C PHE A 249 18.83 -3.94 0.51
N GLY A 250 20.14 -4.02 0.76
CA GLY A 250 21.05 -4.89 0.01
C GLY A 250 20.71 -6.36 0.25
N ARG A 251 20.56 -6.74 1.51
CA ARG A 251 20.13 -8.09 1.89
C ARG A 251 18.73 -8.40 1.39
N TYR A 252 17.79 -7.46 1.49
CA TYR A 252 16.44 -7.68 0.98
C TYR A 252 16.45 -7.92 -0.54
N ALA A 253 17.25 -7.18 -1.30
CA ALA A 253 17.40 -7.38 -2.73
C ALA A 253 17.90 -8.79 -3.06
N GLU A 254 18.96 -9.23 -2.39
CA GLU A 254 19.51 -10.58 -2.57
C GLU A 254 18.44 -11.65 -2.29
N MET A 255 17.72 -11.53 -1.17
CA MET A 255 16.68 -12.49 -0.79
C MET A 255 15.62 -12.65 -1.89
N ARG A 256 15.15 -11.53 -2.46
CA ARG A 256 14.12 -11.56 -3.50
C ARG A 256 14.65 -12.10 -4.83
N LEU A 257 15.86 -11.72 -5.23
CA LEU A 257 16.46 -12.16 -6.50
C LEU A 257 16.90 -13.63 -6.47
N ASN A 258 17.50 -14.10 -5.37
CA ASN A 258 17.83 -15.51 -5.20
C ASN A 258 16.58 -16.38 -5.28
N ARG A 259 15.49 -15.99 -4.60
CA ARG A 259 14.21 -16.71 -4.68
C ARG A 259 13.68 -16.78 -6.10
N TYR A 260 13.74 -15.68 -6.86
CA TYR A 260 13.38 -15.67 -8.28
C TYR A 260 14.19 -16.71 -9.07
N PHE A 261 15.53 -16.71 -8.96
CA PHE A 261 16.37 -17.62 -9.73
C PHE A 261 16.22 -19.10 -9.32
N GLU A 262 16.01 -19.37 -8.03
CA GLU A 262 15.74 -20.72 -7.51
C GLU A 262 14.41 -21.29 -8.04
N GLU A 263 13.33 -20.50 -7.98
CA GLU A 263 11.99 -20.93 -8.40
C GLU A 263 11.81 -20.93 -9.91
N LYS A 264 12.53 -20.04 -10.63
CA LYS A 264 12.41 -19.86 -12.08
C LYS A 264 12.51 -21.20 -12.79
N ASN A 265 13.56 -21.97 -12.54
CA ASN A 265 13.77 -23.22 -13.26
C ASN A 265 12.71 -24.29 -12.96
N ALA A 266 12.14 -24.31 -11.73
CA ALA A 266 11.09 -25.24 -11.37
C ALA A 266 9.75 -24.87 -12.04
N ILE A 267 9.39 -23.58 -12.01
CA ILE A 267 8.15 -23.07 -12.59
C ILE A 267 8.20 -23.12 -14.12
N TYR A 268 9.33 -22.79 -14.74
CA TYR A 268 9.48 -22.88 -16.20
C TYR A 268 9.42 -24.31 -16.74
N LYS A 269 9.80 -25.32 -15.94
CA LYS A 269 9.67 -26.73 -16.32
C LYS A 269 8.22 -27.21 -16.36
N GLU A 270 7.30 -26.56 -15.65
CA GLU A 270 5.85 -26.83 -15.75
C GLU A 270 5.19 -26.10 -16.93
N LEU A 271 5.94 -25.27 -17.68
CA LEU A 271 5.47 -24.51 -18.85
C LEU A 271 5.78 -25.19 -20.20
N LEU A 272 6.62 -26.23 -20.21
CA LEU A 272 6.97 -27.05 -21.38
C LEU A 272 6.29 -28.40 -21.28
#